data_AF-A0A2P8D0X2-F1
#
_entry.id   AF-A0A2P8D0X2-F1
#
_cell.length_a   1.000
_cell.length_b   1.000
_cell.length_c   1.000
_cell.angle_alpha   90.00
_cell.angle_beta   90.00
_cell.angle_gamma   90.00
#
_symmetry.space_group_name_H-M   'P 1'
#
loop_
_entity.id
_entity.type
_entity.pdbx_description
1 polymer ?
#
loop_
_entity_poly.entity_id
_entity_poly.type
_entity_poly.pdbx_seq_one_letter_code
_entity_poly.pdbx_strand_id
1 'polypeptide(L)'
;MQKITILLFCHIAPFCLHGQNTSGILIPQLPQPPTTASMPRYNNSFQPQDNMAAETHWSQSVRPRQQILPFNSPNADKLKAEQDHREALYQALEKIDRTPVQRTVMESNLDTILGNAPVIGKPQYEATKQFWDALVILSDMKDGKRPFSITEAVYTVENAYYNNKLSKDKFAHAIESRAKLCEQIIKREGLNRDDNVTKNYAIQKLFQQDNIYNDTKTGKTIKISKLEYDFKDYMGDSSHAQMFVSKLIQTGKGQCHSMPLLYLAIAEQLKASAYLSLAPEHSFIRFSDGDGSFFNFETTNGYVVSDQWLLQTGYITTAAIKNKIYLDTLSQSQLLAMCMYDLAMGYIYDYGYDCFAEIALKQALPIDPKGIQGQIILGNIWAAKTGKAVRYYNIKTKNDFDKNTIATALQKRMFNSYNIIDGLGYQKMPKEAYAKWLNSVNNEKEKQDLRELQKQMQYIIKNSKVKLLSPDKKD
;
A
#
# COMPACT_ATOMS: atom_id res chain seq x y z
N MET A 1 -20.65 -7.23 -17.92
CA MET A 1 -20.18 -6.14 -18.81
C MET A 1 -21.31 -5.30 -19.40
N GLN A 2 -22.33 -5.86 -20.07
CA GLN A 2 -23.46 -5.07 -20.61
C GLN A 2 -24.15 -4.20 -19.55
N LYS A 3 -24.30 -4.70 -18.30
CA LYS A 3 -24.87 -3.94 -17.18
C LYS A 3 -24.03 -2.70 -16.84
N ILE A 4 -22.70 -2.82 -16.80
CA ILE A 4 -21.75 -1.71 -16.53
C ILE A 4 -21.86 -0.64 -17.64
N THR A 5 -22.01 -1.06 -18.90
CA THR A 5 -22.20 -0.11 -20.00
C THR A 5 -23.53 0.65 -19.89
N ILE A 6 -24.62 -0.01 -19.49
CA ILE A 6 -25.92 0.64 -19.27
C ILE A 6 -25.85 1.69 -18.15
N LEU A 7 -25.14 1.38 -17.07
CA LEU A 7 -24.90 2.26 -15.93
C LEU A 7 -24.25 3.60 -16.29
N LEU A 8 -23.35 3.61 -17.27
CA LEU A 8 -22.73 4.84 -17.77
C LEU A 8 -23.76 5.84 -18.32
N PHE A 9 -24.90 5.37 -18.86
CA PHE A 9 -25.90 6.27 -19.47
C PHE A 9 -26.92 6.81 -18.45
N CYS A 10 -27.16 6.11 -17.34
CA CYS A 10 -28.29 6.40 -16.46
C CYS A 10 -27.99 7.38 -15.30
N HIS A 11 -26.73 7.76 -15.04
CA HIS A 11 -26.34 8.51 -13.83
C HIS A 11 -25.55 9.80 -14.11
N ILE A 12 -25.70 10.37 -15.30
CA ILE A 12 -24.93 11.55 -15.71
C ILE A 12 -25.87 12.74 -15.88
N ALA A 13 -25.92 13.61 -14.87
CA ALA A 13 -26.46 14.96 -15.02
C ALA A 13 -25.54 15.77 -15.97
N PRO A 14 -26.09 16.66 -16.82
CA PRO A 14 -25.29 17.48 -17.71
C PRO A 14 -24.39 18.43 -16.92
N PHE A 15 -23.10 18.46 -17.26
CA PHE A 15 -22.13 19.41 -16.73
C PHE A 15 -22.32 20.78 -17.40
N CYS A 16 -22.40 21.88 -16.64
CA CYS A 16 -22.18 23.21 -17.19
C CYS A 16 -20.66 23.44 -17.35
N LEU A 17 -20.12 23.09 -18.52
CA LEU A 17 -18.76 23.48 -18.90
C LEU A 17 -18.71 25.01 -19.06
N HIS A 18 -18.12 25.70 -18.09
CA HIS A 18 -17.84 27.13 -18.23
C HIS A 18 -16.74 27.30 -19.29
N GLY A 19 -17.08 27.97 -20.40
CA GLY A 19 -16.14 28.29 -21.47
C GLY A 19 -15.18 29.39 -21.05
N GLN A 20 -14.06 29.03 -20.44
CA GLN A 20 -12.91 29.91 -20.30
C GLN A 20 -11.69 29.24 -20.91
N ASN A 21 -11.15 29.84 -21.96
CA ASN A 21 -9.84 29.48 -22.51
C ASN A 21 -8.78 29.98 -21.51
N THR A 22 -8.23 29.10 -20.70
CA THR A 22 -6.97 29.39 -19.98
C THR A 22 -5.87 28.49 -20.49
N SER A 23 -4.65 29.01 -20.56
CA SER A 23 -3.49 28.31 -21.08
C SER A 23 -3.11 27.14 -20.17
N GLY A 24 -3.30 25.90 -20.63
CA GLY A 24 -2.79 24.70 -19.97
C GLY A 24 -1.27 24.62 -20.07
N ILE A 25 -0.62 23.98 -19.10
CA ILE A 25 0.82 23.72 -19.13
C ILE A 25 1.03 22.26 -19.53
N LEU A 26 1.92 22.02 -20.49
CA LEU A 26 2.43 20.70 -20.81
C LEU A 26 3.26 20.19 -19.63
N ILE A 27 2.87 19.05 -19.08
CA ILE A 27 3.71 18.38 -18.08
C ILE A 27 4.86 17.71 -18.84
N PRO A 28 6.13 17.93 -18.44
CA PRO A 28 7.26 17.22 -19.03
C PRO A 28 6.99 15.72 -19.04
N GLN A 29 7.16 15.07 -20.20
CA GLN A 29 7.02 13.62 -20.27
C GLN A 29 8.10 12.98 -19.40
N LEU A 30 7.70 12.42 -18.26
CA LEU A 30 8.52 11.40 -17.62
C LEU A 30 8.66 10.22 -18.60
N PRO A 31 9.80 9.51 -18.61
CA PRO A 31 10.12 8.52 -19.63
C PRO A 31 8.97 7.55 -19.88
N GLN A 32 8.54 7.40 -21.14
CA GLN A 32 7.50 6.45 -21.50
C GLN A 32 8.04 5.02 -21.35
N PRO A 33 7.31 4.10 -20.70
CA PRO A 33 7.69 2.69 -20.72
C PRO A 33 7.58 2.15 -22.16
N PRO A 34 8.44 1.19 -22.54
CA PRO A 34 8.33 0.54 -23.85
C PRO A 34 6.95 -0.10 -23.99
N THR A 35 6.36 0.03 -25.18
CA THR A 35 5.22 -0.78 -25.60
C THR A 35 5.59 -2.25 -25.47
N THR A 36 4.61 -3.08 -25.11
CA THR A 36 4.74 -4.52 -24.77
C THR A 36 5.27 -5.43 -25.88
N ALA A 37 5.88 -4.88 -26.94
CA ALA A 37 6.39 -5.62 -28.08
C ALA A 37 7.90 -5.92 -28.02
N SER A 38 8.66 -5.40 -27.06
CA SER A 38 10.10 -5.74 -26.94
C SER A 38 10.61 -5.50 -25.52
N MET A 39 10.64 -6.53 -24.67
CA MET A 39 11.44 -6.51 -23.45
C MET A 39 12.88 -6.92 -23.79
N PRO A 40 13.89 -6.05 -23.69
CA PRO A 40 15.27 -6.50 -23.65
C PRO A 40 15.55 -7.13 -22.27
N ARG A 41 16.29 -8.25 -22.27
CA ARG A 41 16.84 -8.84 -21.04
C ARG A 41 17.76 -7.82 -20.39
N TYR A 42 17.38 -7.30 -19.23
CA TYR A 42 18.28 -6.51 -18.40
C TYR A 42 19.35 -7.44 -17.82
N ASN A 43 20.61 -7.20 -18.19
CA ASN A 43 21.78 -7.81 -17.59
C ASN A 43 22.01 -7.17 -16.21
N ASN A 44 21.73 -7.93 -15.15
CA ASN A 44 22.16 -7.60 -13.80
C ASN A 44 23.67 -7.83 -13.68
N SER A 45 24.46 -6.76 -13.71
CA SER A 45 25.82 -6.77 -13.17
C SER A 45 25.85 -5.91 -11.91
N PHE A 46 25.35 -6.46 -10.80
CA PHE A 46 25.67 -6.01 -9.45
C PHE A 46 25.90 -7.27 -8.61
N GLN A 47 27.08 -7.37 -7.99
CA GLN A 47 27.47 -8.55 -7.23
C GLN A 47 26.64 -8.66 -5.93
N PRO A 48 26.31 -9.89 -5.52
CA PRO A 48 25.14 -10.17 -4.67
C PRO A 48 25.54 -10.35 -3.20
N GLN A 49 24.83 -9.68 -2.31
CA GLN A 49 24.55 -10.23 -0.97
C GLN A 49 23.13 -10.81 -0.85
N ASP A 50 22.34 -10.75 -1.91
CA ASP A 50 21.01 -11.36 -1.98
C ASP A 50 21.07 -12.63 -2.82
N ASN A 51 21.39 -13.75 -2.17
CA ASN A 51 21.11 -15.08 -2.71
C ASN A 51 20.17 -15.81 -1.75
N MET A 52 18.93 -15.33 -1.68
CA MET A 52 17.78 -16.20 -1.53
C MET A 52 16.78 -15.77 -2.59
N ALA A 53 16.66 -16.58 -3.64
CA ALA A 53 15.51 -16.52 -4.53
C ALA A 53 14.25 -16.52 -3.65
N ALA A 54 13.34 -15.57 -3.87
CA ALA A 54 12.08 -15.49 -3.16
C ALA A 54 11.15 -16.66 -3.55
N GLU A 55 11.50 -17.86 -3.09
CA GLU A 55 10.59 -18.97 -2.97
C GLU A 55 9.45 -18.56 -2.03
N THR A 56 8.23 -19.02 -2.33
CA THR A 56 7.08 -18.74 -1.48
C THR A 56 7.28 -19.42 -0.12
N HIS A 57 7.82 -18.70 0.86
CA HIS A 57 8.06 -19.23 2.19
C HIS A 57 6.76 -19.21 3.00
N TRP A 58 5.99 -20.29 2.87
CA TRP A 58 4.98 -20.64 3.87
C TRP A 58 5.68 -20.86 5.21
N SER A 59 5.15 -20.28 6.29
CA SER A 59 5.65 -20.60 7.62
C SER A 59 5.47 -22.11 7.87
N GLN A 60 6.57 -22.89 7.86
CA GLN A 60 6.52 -24.33 8.09
C GLN A 60 6.26 -24.69 9.57
N SER A 61 5.98 -23.72 10.44
CA SER A 61 5.82 -23.91 11.88
C SER A 61 4.51 -24.62 12.29
N VAL A 62 3.64 -25.00 11.35
CA VAL A 62 2.53 -25.93 11.61
C VAL A 62 2.34 -26.83 10.39
N ARG A 63 2.41 -28.16 10.56
CA ARG A 63 2.06 -29.12 9.49
C ARG A 63 0.69 -28.73 8.93
N PRO A 64 0.53 -28.49 7.61
CA PRO A 64 -0.76 -28.15 7.05
C PRO A 64 -1.68 -29.35 7.22
N ARG A 65 -2.66 -29.25 8.12
CA ARG A 65 -3.86 -30.09 8.00
C ARG A 65 -4.48 -29.67 6.66
N GLN A 66 -4.55 -30.57 5.68
CA GLN A 66 -5.22 -30.32 4.40
C GLN A 66 -6.57 -29.64 4.69
N GLN A 67 -6.68 -28.36 4.35
CA GLN A 67 -7.92 -27.61 4.53
C GLN A 67 -8.33 -26.99 3.20
N ILE A 68 -9.62 -27.17 2.96
CA ILE A 68 -10.37 -26.71 1.81
C ILE A 68 -10.51 -25.20 1.98
N LEU A 69 -9.76 -24.41 1.20
CA LEU A 69 -10.09 -22.99 1.00
C LEU A 69 -11.57 -22.90 0.64
N PRO A 70 -12.34 -21.90 1.13
CA PRO A 70 -13.73 -21.76 0.75
C PRO A 70 -13.83 -21.69 -0.79
N PHE A 71 -14.27 -22.79 -1.39
CA PHE A 71 -14.40 -22.90 -2.83
C PHE A 71 -15.74 -22.27 -3.21
N ASN A 72 -15.71 -20.98 -3.56
CA ASN A 72 -16.84 -20.40 -4.25
C ASN A 72 -16.94 -21.01 -5.64
N SER A 73 -18.17 -21.22 -6.11
CA SER A 73 -18.38 -21.62 -7.50
C SER A 73 -17.82 -20.52 -8.44
N PRO A 74 -17.15 -20.88 -9.56
CA PRO A 74 -16.67 -19.90 -10.54
C PRO A 74 -17.74 -18.90 -11.03
N ASN A 75 -19.02 -19.29 -10.98
CA ASN A 75 -20.13 -18.39 -11.31
C ASN A 75 -20.42 -17.34 -10.21
N ALA A 76 -20.28 -17.71 -8.94
CA ALA A 76 -20.46 -16.80 -7.82
C ALA A 76 -19.34 -15.74 -7.78
N ASP A 77 -18.10 -16.15 -8.02
CA ASP A 77 -16.96 -15.23 -8.08
C ASP A 77 -17.09 -14.23 -9.23
N LYS A 78 -17.54 -14.68 -10.42
CA LYS A 78 -17.81 -13.78 -11.56
C LYS A 78 -18.90 -12.75 -11.27
N LEU A 79 -19.98 -13.17 -10.61
CA LEU A 79 -21.08 -12.25 -10.26
C LEU A 79 -20.64 -11.20 -9.24
N LYS A 80 -19.83 -11.60 -8.26
CA LYS A 80 -19.25 -10.73 -7.25
C LYS A 80 -18.26 -9.73 -7.86
N ALA A 81 -17.35 -10.20 -8.73
CA ALA A 81 -16.46 -9.31 -9.48
C ALA A 81 -17.27 -8.29 -10.30
N GLU A 82 -18.36 -8.69 -10.98
CA GLU A 82 -19.21 -7.75 -11.69
C GLU A 82 -19.91 -6.74 -10.76
N GLN A 83 -20.24 -7.11 -9.52
CA GLN A 83 -20.76 -6.19 -8.50
C GLN A 83 -19.69 -5.18 -8.07
N ASP A 84 -18.49 -5.67 -7.75
CA ASP A 84 -17.35 -4.85 -7.32
C ASP A 84 -16.99 -3.82 -8.40
N HIS A 85 -16.92 -4.24 -9.68
CA HIS A 85 -16.65 -3.34 -10.81
C HIS A 85 -17.72 -2.27 -11.03
N ARG A 86 -18.99 -2.56 -10.70
CA ARG A 86 -20.07 -1.55 -10.76
C ARG A 86 -19.93 -0.52 -9.66
N GLU A 87 -19.62 -0.96 -8.44
CA GLU A 87 -19.42 -0.04 -7.32
C GLU A 87 -18.18 0.83 -7.54
N ALA A 88 -17.09 0.25 -8.03
CA ALA A 88 -15.88 0.99 -8.41
C ALA A 88 -16.17 2.06 -9.47
N LEU A 89 -16.96 1.71 -10.49
CA LEU A 89 -17.41 2.68 -11.49
C LEU A 89 -18.21 3.83 -10.84
N TYR A 90 -19.16 3.52 -9.96
CA TYR A 90 -19.94 4.56 -9.27
C TYR A 90 -19.08 5.51 -8.45
N GLN A 91 -18.16 4.97 -7.65
CA GLN A 91 -17.24 5.78 -6.85
C GLN A 91 -16.32 6.63 -7.74
N ALA A 92 -15.86 6.08 -8.86
CA ALA A 92 -15.06 6.82 -9.83
C ALA A 92 -15.84 7.99 -10.42
N LEU A 93 -17.12 7.77 -10.78
CA LEU A 93 -17.99 8.81 -11.34
C LEU A 93 -18.28 9.93 -10.33
N GLU A 94 -18.52 9.62 -9.07
CA GLU A 94 -18.77 10.60 -8.01
C GLU A 94 -17.55 11.54 -7.81
N LYS A 95 -16.33 10.99 -7.88
CA LYS A 95 -15.10 11.78 -7.75
C LYS A 95 -14.81 12.67 -8.97
N ILE A 96 -15.40 12.40 -10.13
CA ILE A 96 -15.32 13.32 -11.29
C ILE A 96 -15.99 14.66 -10.94
N ASP A 97 -17.12 14.62 -10.24
CA ASP A 97 -17.96 15.81 -9.98
C ASP A 97 -17.34 16.78 -8.97
N ARG A 98 -16.26 16.38 -8.29
CA ARG A 98 -15.58 17.19 -7.26
C ARG A 98 -14.55 18.19 -7.83
N THR A 99 -14.24 18.14 -9.13
CA THR A 99 -13.23 19.03 -9.74
C THR A 99 -13.75 19.83 -10.92
N PRO A 100 -13.63 21.18 -10.89
CA PRO A 100 -13.87 22.01 -12.07
C PRO A 100 -12.73 21.81 -13.07
N VAL A 101 -12.90 20.91 -14.03
CA VAL A 101 -11.94 20.75 -15.14
C VAL A 101 -12.40 21.62 -16.32
N GLN A 102 -11.51 22.49 -16.82
CA GLN A 102 -11.78 23.29 -18.00
C GLN A 102 -11.91 22.43 -19.25
N ARG A 103 -12.71 22.88 -20.22
CA ARG A 103 -12.96 22.16 -21.47
C ARG A 103 -11.67 21.74 -22.19
N THR A 104 -10.72 22.65 -22.36
CA THR A 104 -9.43 22.40 -23.03
C THR A 104 -8.56 21.37 -22.28
N VAL A 105 -8.60 21.41 -20.94
CA VAL A 105 -7.90 20.43 -20.09
C VAL A 105 -8.61 19.07 -20.14
N MET A 106 -9.92 19.04 -20.32
CA MET A 106 -10.69 17.81 -20.50
C MET A 106 -10.34 17.15 -21.84
N GLU A 107 -10.39 17.91 -22.94
CA GLU A 107 -10.07 17.41 -24.29
C GLU A 107 -8.65 16.84 -24.34
N SER A 108 -7.65 17.57 -23.86
CA SER A 108 -6.27 17.08 -23.79
C SER A 108 -6.11 15.82 -22.94
N ASN A 109 -6.80 15.72 -21.79
CA ASN A 109 -6.78 14.52 -20.95
C ASN A 109 -7.45 13.30 -21.61
N LEU A 110 -8.50 13.51 -22.40
CA LEU A 110 -9.13 12.47 -23.21
C LEU A 110 -8.27 12.10 -24.43
N ASP A 111 -7.54 13.07 -24.99
CA ASP A 111 -6.66 12.89 -26.15
C ASP A 111 -5.28 12.28 -25.82
N THR A 112 -4.88 12.19 -24.55
CA THR A 112 -3.68 11.41 -24.14
C THR A 112 -3.71 9.96 -24.65
N ILE A 113 -4.90 9.45 -25.00
CA ILE A 113 -5.14 8.15 -25.63
C ILE A 113 -4.54 8.08 -27.04
N LEU A 114 -4.49 9.20 -27.75
CA LEU A 114 -3.98 9.37 -29.12
C LEU A 114 -2.48 9.72 -29.15
N GLY A 115 -1.79 9.65 -28.02
CA GLY A 115 -0.35 9.94 -27.93
C GLY A 115 -0.01 11.38 -27.54
N ASN A 116 -1.00 12.22 -27.26
CA ASN A 116 -0.77 13.59 -26.78
C ASN A 116 -0.25 13.61 -25.33
N ALA A 117 0.57 14.60 -25.01
CA ALA A 117 1.07 14.78 -23.66
C ALA A 117 -0.06 15.17 -22.69
N PRO A 118 -0.03 14.71 -21.43
CA PRO A 118 -0.96 15.14 -20.41
C PRO A 118 -0.82 16.65 -20.16
N VAL A 119 -1.96 17.32 -20.00
CA VAL A 119 -2.04 18.77 -19.73
C VAL A 119 -2.80 18.99 -18.43
N ILE A 120 -2.30 19.92 -17.63
CA ILE A 120 -2.92 20.39 -16.40
C ILE A 120 -3.07 21.91 -16.48
N GLY A 121 -4.15 22.46 -15.89
CA GLY A 121 -4.30 23.92 -15.79
C GLY A 121 -3.22 24.51 -14.89
N LYS A 122 -2.64 25.66 -15.26
CA LYS A 122 -1.58 26.31 -14.46
C LYS A 122 -1.97 26.50 -12.97
N PRO A 123 -3.15 27.02 -12.62
CA PRO A 123 -3.53 27.16 -11.21
C PRO A 123 -3.62 25.83 -10.48
N GLN A 124 -4.07 24.78 -11.17
CA GLN A 124 -4.18 23.44 -10.61
C GLN A 124 -2.78 22.82 -10.38
N TYR A 125 -1.85 23.00 -11.32
CA TYR A 125 -0.46 22.59 -11.15
C TYR A 125 0.19 23.30 -9.95
N GLU A 126 0.02 24.62 -9.85
CA GLU A 126 0.57 25.41 -8.73
C GLU A 126 -0.03 24.96 -7.38
N ALA A 127 -1.34 24.69 -7.33
CA ALA A 127 -2.02 24.20 -6.14
C ALA A 127 -1.66 22.76 -5.74
N THR A 128 -1.05 21.99 -6.64
CA THR A 128 -0.69 20.57 -6.44
C THR A 128 0.80 20.31 -6.54
N LYS A 129 1.63 21.36 -6.66
CA LYS A 129 3.07 21.27 -6.92
C LYS A 129 3.79 20.33 -5.95
N GLN A 130 3.38 20.31 -4.69
CA GLN A 130 3.90 19.44 -3.64
C GLN A 130 3.79 17.95 -3.97
N PHE A 131 2.73 17.52 -4.67
CA PHE A 131 2.59 16.13 -5.12
C PHE A 131 3.52 15.81 -6.29
N TRP A 132 3.72 16.76 -7.21
CA TRP A 132 4.69 16.63 -8.30
C TRP A 132 6.12 16.53 -7.78
N ASP A 133 6.50 17.41 -6.85
CA ASP A 133 7.82 17.40 -6.22
C ASP A 133 8.06 16.08 -5.47
N ALA A 134 7.04 15.57 -4.76
CA ALA A 134 7.11 14.26 -4.10
C ALA A 134 7.27 13.11 -5.09
N LEU A 135 6.56 13.12 -6.23
CA LEU A 135 6.69 12.10 -7.25
C LEU A 135 8.10 12.08 -7.87
N VAL A 136 8.73 13.25 -8.05
CA VAL A 136 10.13 13.34 -8.49
C VAL A 136 11.06 12.66 -7.48
N ILE A 137 10.91 12.95 -6.18
CA ILE A 137 11.72 12.33 -5.13
C ILE A 137 11.58 10.79 -5.16
N LEU A 138 10.36 10.28 -5.25
CA LEU A 138 10.11 8.83 -5.32
C LEU A 138 10.64 8.22 -6.63
N SER A 139 10.58 8.96 -7.74
CA SER A 139 11.13 8.52 -9.03
C SER A 139 12.66 8.48 -9.01
N ASP A 140 13.31 9.41 -8.32
CA ASP A 140 14.76 9.38 -8.12
C ASP A 140 15.18 8.18 -7.27
N MET A 141 14.38 7.76 -6.29
CA MET A 141 14.60 6.50 -5.56
C MET A 141 14.47 5.28 -6.48
N LYS A 142 13.46 5.27 -7.35
CA LYS A 142 13.24 4.20 -8.33
C LYS A 142 14.39 4.09 -9.33
N ASP A 143 14.88 5.22 -9.82
CA ASP A 143 15.96 5.29 -10.81
C ASP A 143 17.36 5.08 -10.20
N GLY A 144 17.47 4.90 -8.87
CA GLY A 144 18.75 4.75 -8.17
C GLY A 144 19.56 6.05 -8.06
N LYS A 145 19.00 7.20 -8.44
CA LYS A 145 19.60 8.53 -8.27
C LYS A 145 19.61 8.97 -6.80
N ARG A 146 18.70 8.39 -6.00
CA ARG A 146 18.59 8.56 -4.56
C ARG A 146 18.51 7.18 -3.91
N PRO A 147 19.22 6.91 -2.81
CA PRO A 147 19.05 5.65 -2.10
C PRO A 147 17.62 5.55 -1.54
N PHE A 148 17.03 4.36 -1.62
CA PHE A 148 15.73 4.12 -1.01
C PHE A 148 15.84 4.20 0.52
N SER A 149 14.88 4.89 1.13
CA SER A 149 14.62 4.84 2.57
C SER A 149 13.12 4.85 2.79
N ILE A 150 12.61 3.90 3.57
CA ILE A 150 11.18 3.85 3.88
C ILE A 150 10.75 5.06 4.71
N THR A 151 11.61 5.51 5.62
CA THR A 151 11.37 6.73 6.42
C THR A 151 11.22 7.96 5.51
N GLU A 152 12.13 8.14 4.55
CA GLU A 152 12.05 9.28 3.64
C GLU A 152 10.89 9.18 2.64
N ALA A 153 10.60 7.97 2.13
CA ALA A 153 9.49 7.76 1.20
C ALA A 153 8.14 8.06 1.86
N VAL A 154 7.88 7.53 3.06
CA VAL A 154 6.66 7.81 3.82
C VAL A 154 6.53 9.29 4.16
N TYR A 155 7.61 9.92 4.66
CA TYR A 155 7.62 11.36 4.92
C TYR A 155 7.28 12.16 3.67
N THR A 156 7.84 11.79 2.51
CA THR A 156 7.63 12.49 1.23
C THR A 156 6.17 12.46 0.82
N VAL A 157 5.51 11.30 0.94
CA VAL A 157 4.08 11.13 0.63
C VAL A 157 3.21 11.98 1.57
N GLU A 158 3.41 11.85 2.88
CA GLU A 158 2.58 12.54 3.87
C GLU A 158 2.79 14.05 3.85
N ASN A 159 4.02 14.51 3.64
CA ASN A 159 4.34 15.94 3.56
C ASN A 159 3.70 16.59 2.33
N ALA A 160 3.60 15.88 1.20
CA ALA A 160 2.86 16.36 0.04
C ALA A 160 1.38 16.59 0.38
N TYR A 161 0.74 15.65 1.06
CA TYR A 161 -0.64 15.81 1.52
C TYR A 161 -0.79 17.00 2.49
N TYR A 162 0.17 17.20 3.39
CA TYR A 162 0.17 18.35 4.31
C TYR A 162 0.65 19.68 3.68
N ASN A 163 0.70 19.79 2.36
CA ASN A 163 1.14 21.02 1.67
C ASN A 163 2.52 21.50 2.12
N ASN A 164 3.47 20.56 2.26
CA ASN A 164 4.84 20.80 2.71
C ASN A 164 4.99 21.37 4.14
N LYS A 165 3.99 21.16 5.01
CA LYS A 165 3.99 21.66 6.40
C LYS A 165 4.51 20.66 7.43
N LEU A 166 4.80 19.42 7.04
CA LEU A 166 5.34 18.40 7.94
C LEU A 166 6.84 18.62 8.14
N SER A 167 7.28 18.76 9.40
CA SER A 167 8.70 18.94 9.72
C SER A 167 9.47 17.63 9.57
N LYS A 168 10.43 17.60 8.62
CA LYS A 168 11.31 16.45 8.38
C LYS A 168 12.08 16.05 9.63
N ASP A 169 12.68 17.03 10.31
CA ASP A 169 13.50 16.78 11.50
C ASP A 169 12.68 16.19 12.65
N LYS A 170 11.47 16.71 12.90
CA LYS A 170 10.58 16.16 13.95
C LYS A 170 10.13 14.74 13.61
N PHE A 171 9.81 14.48 12.33
CA PHE A 171 9.40 13.16 11.87
C PHE A 171 10.54 12.13 12.03
N ALA A 172 11.72 12.45 11.50
CA ALA A 172 12.90 11.59 11.60
C ALA A 172 13.34 11.37 13.07
N HIS A 173 13.37 12.43 13.87
CA HIS A 173 13.77 12.34 15.28
C HIS A 173 12.78 11.49 16.10
N ALA A 174 11.49 11.52 15.78
CA ALA A 174 10.50 10.69 16.45
C ALA A 174 10.66 9.19 16.15
N ILE A 175 11.15 8.83 14.95
CA ILE A 175 11.49 7.46 14.58
C ILE A 175 12.80 7.03 15.24
N GLU A 176 13.83 7.88 15.16
CA GLU A 176 15.14 7.65 15.81
C GLU A 176 14.99 7.44 17.33
N SER A 177 14.15 8.24 17.99
CA SER A 177 13.89 8.10 19.44
C SER A 177 13.22 6.77 19.79
N ARG A 178 12.33 6.26 18.92
CA ARG A 178 11.72 4.93 19.09
C ARG A 178 12.73 3.81 18.84
N ALA A 179 13.62 3.95 17.86
CA ALA A 179 14.73 3.01 17.67
C ALA A 179 15.65 2.96 18.90
N LYS A 180 16.02 4.11 19.48
CA LYS A 180 16.78 4.19 20.74
C LYS A 180 16.04 3.53 21.91
N LEU A 181 14.72 3.69 21.98
CA LEU A 181 13.91 2.98 22.97
C LEU A 181 14.02 1.45 22.79
N CYS A 182 13.95 0.96 21.55
CA CYS A 182 14.17 -0.46 21.26
C CYS A 182 15.57 -0.94 21.70
N GLU A 183 16.63 -0.17 21.44
CA GLU A 183 17.97 -0.50 21.93
C GLU A 183 18.05 -0.56 23.46
N GLN A 184 17.36 0.34 24.16
CA GLN A 184 17.27 0.30 25.63
C GLN A 184 16.52 -0.94 26.13
N ILE A 185 15.46 -1.37 25.43
CA ILE A 185 14.74 -2.61 25.74
C ILE A 185 15.67 -3.82 25.59
N ILE A 186 16.36 -3.94 24.45
CA ILE A 186 17.33 -5.02 24.17
C ILE A 186 18.39 -5.08 25.27
N LYS A 187 18.98 -3.94 25.63
CA LYS A 187 20.00 -3.84 26.67
C LYS A 187 19.48 -4.24 28.04
N ARG A 188 18.31 -3.74 28.44
CA ARG A 188 17.71 -4.00 29.76
C ARG A 188 17.34 -5.47 29.94
N GLU A 189 16.91 -6.12 28.87
CA GLU A 189 16.56 -7.55 28.88
C GLU A 189 17.76 -8.48 28.64
N GLY A 190 18.94 -7.91 28.37
CA GLY A 190 20.18 -8.66 28.15
C GLY A 190 20.10 -9.58 26.93
N LEU A 191 19.56 -9.07 25.82
CA LEU A 191 19.36 -9.78 24.57
C LEU A 191 20.49 -9.49 23.55
N ASN A 192 20.64 -10.34 22.54
CA ASN A 192 21.64 -10.16 21.49
C ASN A 192 21.26 -9.02 20.55
N ARG A 193 21.99 -7.90 20.59
CA ARG A 193 21.71 -6.72 19.77
C ARG A 193 21.86 -6.92 18.25
N ASP A 194 22.61 -7.92 17.83
CA ASP A 194 22.89 -8.17 16.40
C ASP A 194 21.89 -9.15 15.78
N ASP A 195 21.13 -9.86 16.61
CA ASP A 195 20.13 -10.84 16.19
C ASP A 195 18.86 -10.18 15.63
N ASN A 196 18.40 -10.65 14.45
CA ASN A 196 17.25 -10.07 13.77
C ASN A 196 15.94 -10.25 14.58
N VAL A 197 15.75 -11.42 15.18
CA VAL A 197 14.56 -11.71 15.99
C VAL A 197 14.51 -10.79 17.20
N THR A 198 15.65 -10.57 17.85
CA THR A 198 15.77 -9.65 19.00
C THR A 198 15.43 -8.21 18.63
N LYS A 199 15.92 -7.70 17.49
CA LYS A 199 15.58 -6.34 17.03
C LYS A 199 14.07 -6.22 16.75
N ASN A 200 13.50 -7.16 16.01
CA ASN A 200 12.08 -7.18 15.72
C ASN A 200 11.23 -7.29 17.00
N TYR A 201 11.62 -8.14 17.95
CA TYR A 201 10.98 -8.27 19.26
C TYR A 201 10.94 -6.93 20.03
N ALA A 202 12.04 -6.17 20.03
CA ALA A 202 12.10 -4.88 20.69
C ALA A 202 11.16 -3.85 20.05
N ILE A 203 10.92 -3.92 18.74
CA ILE A 203 9.92 -3.08 18.06
C ILE A 203 8.51 -3.50 18.47
N GLN A 204 8.22 -4.81 18.52
CA GLN A 204 6.90 -5.34 18.91
C GLN A 204 6.48 -4.88 20.32
N LYS A 205 7.43 -4.73 21.24
CA LYS A 205 7.17 -4.19 22.59
C LYS A 205 6.52 -2.81 22.59
N LEU A 206 6.75 -2.01 21.55
CA LEU A 206 6.11 -0.70 21.41
C LEU A 206 4.59 -0.80 21.14
N PHE A 207 4.13 -1.92 20.62
CA PHE A 207 2.72 -2.21 20.33
C PHE A 207 2.04 -3.00 21.45
N GLN A 208 2.82 -3.72 22.27
CA GLN A 208 2.30 -4.66 23.26
C GLN A 208 2.09 -4.04 24.65
N GLN A 209 2.92 -3.07 25.04
CA GLN A 209 2.96 -2.59 26.41
C GLN A 209 3.47 -1.15 26.51
N ASP A 210 3.14 -0.48 27.61
CA ASP A 210 3.79 0.77 27.96
C ASP A 210 5.28 0.52 28.21
N ASN A 211 6.10 1.48 27.79
CA ASN A 211 7.56 1.42 27.89
C ASN A 211 8.11 2.63 28.63
N ILE A 212 9.39 2.53 28.98
CA ILE A 212 10.13 3.58 29.67
C ILE A 212 11.35 3.92 28.84
N TYR A 213 11.48 5.19 28.47
CA TYR A 213 12.64 5.77 27.81
C TYR A 213 13.48 6.54 28.83
N ASN A 214 14.76 6.20 28.92
CA ASN A 214 15.71 6.94 29.75
C ASN A 214 16.52 7.89 28.86
N ASP A 215 16.30 9.19 29.03
CA ASP A 215 17.07 10.21 28.34
C ASP A 215 18.45 10.33 28.99
N THR A 216 19.50 9.91 28.28
CA THR A 216 20.87 9.93 28.78
C THR A 216 21.47 11.33 28.86
N LYS A 217 20.92 12.32 28.13
CA LYS A 217 21.38 13.71 28.16
C LYS A 217 20.82 14.44 29.37
N THR A 218 19.54 14.22 29.68
CA THR A 218 18.86 14.93 30.78
C THR A 218 18.76 14.12 32.06
N GLY A 219 19.08 12.82 32.04
CA GLY A 219 18.88 11.89 33.15
C GLY A 219 17.41 11.62 33.48
N LYS A 220 16.47 12.00 32.60
CA LYS A 220 15.03 11.89 32.86
C LYS A 220 14.51 10.54 32.39
N THR A 221 13.56 10.01 33.15
CA THR A 221 12.79 8.83 32.77
C THR A 221 11.42 9.27 32.24
N ILE A 222 11.10 8.88 31.00
CA ILE A 222 9.88 9.27 30.30
C ILE A 222 9.05 8.01 30.06
N LYS A 223 7.79 8.04 30.50
CA LYS A 223 6.82 6.98 30.18
C LYS A 223 6.34 7.16 28.74
N ILE A 224 6.43 6.09 27.96
CA ILE A 224 5.97 6.02 26.56
C ILE A 224 4.83 5.01 26.50
N SER A 225 3.61 5.49 26.22
CA SER A 225 2.46 4.61 26.03
C SER A 225 2.64 3.70 24.81
N LYS A 226 2.03 2.52 24.86
CA LYS A 226 1.96 1.64 23.69
C LYS A 226 1.25 2.31 22.51
N LEU A 227 1.59 1.85 21.31
CA LEU A 227 0.85 2.18 20.09
C LEU A 227 -0.46 1.41 20.04
N GLU A 228 -1.54 2.06 19.62
CA GLU A 228 -2.88 1.47 19.58
C GLU A 228 -3.54 1.65 18.21
N TYR A 229 -4.46 0.74 17.88
CA TYR A 229 -5.30 0.88 16.69
C TYR A 229 -6.41 1.91 16.92
N ASP A 230 -6.73 2.72 15.90
CA ASP A 230 -7.79 3.72 15.94
C ASP A 230 -9.05 3.25 15.21
N PHE A 231 -10.02 2.78 15.98
CA PHE A 231 -11.31 2.29 15.48
C PHE A 231 -12.28 3.38 15.00
N LYS A 232 -11.99 4.68 15.22
CA LYS A 232 -12.96 5.76 14.96
C LYS A 232 -13.16 6.07 13.48
N ASP A 233 -12.07 6.16 12.72
CA ASP A 233 -12.07 6.40 11.27
C ASP A 233 -11.03 5.49 10.61
N TYR A 234 -11.25 4.18 10.77
CA TYR A 234 -10.29 3.16 10.37
C TYR A 234 -10.14 2.98 8.85
N MET A 235 -11.14 3.44 8.09
CA MET A 235 -11.09 3.47 6.62
C MET A 235 -10.56 4.80 6.08
N GLY A 236 -10.33 5.81 6.93
CA GLY A 236 -9.92 7.14 6.50
C GLY A 236 -10.96 7.82 5.61
N ASP A 237 -12.25 7.50 5.82
CA ASP A 237 -13.34 8.04 5.01
C ASP A 237 -13.44 9.57 5.22
N SER A 238 -13.19 10.04 6.45
CA SER A 238 -13.32 11.47 6.80
C SER A 238 -12.04 12.26 6.52
N SER A 239 -10.88 11.61 6.53
CA SER A 239 -9.61 12.22 6.15
C SER A 239 -8.60 11.16 5.74
N HIS A 240 -7.92 11.36 4.61
CA HIS A 240 -6.85 10.45 4.19
C HIS A 240 -5.69 10.40 5.22
N ALA A 241 -5.47 11.49 5.96
CA ALA A 241 -4.47 11.57 7.01
C ALA A 241 -4.68 10.59 8.18
N GLN A 242 -5.83 9.91 8.27
CA GLN A 242 -6.01 8.82 9.25
C GLN A 242 -5.03 7.67 9.02
N MET A 243 -4.60 7.45 7.78
CA MET A 243 -3.69 6.38 7.37
C MET A 243 -2.21 6.70 7.60
N PHE A 244 -1.88 7.86 8.18
CA PHE A 244 -0.52 8.39 8.21
C PHE A 244 0.28 7.98 9.45
N VAL A 245 1.58 7.74 9.24
CA VAL A 245 2.60 7.54 10.26
C VAL A 245 2.80 8.80 11.09
N SER A 246 2.74 10.00 10.50
CA SER A 246 2.84 11.25 11.27
C SER A 246 1.74 11.40 12.31
N LYS A 247 0.49 11.07 11.96
CA LYS A 247 -0.63 10.98 12.92
C LYS A 247 -0.33 9.95 14.01
N LEU A 248 0.11 8.75 13.63
CA LEU A 248 0.45 7.68 14.59
C LEU A 248 1.56 8.12 15.56
N ILE A 249 2.59 8.79 15.06
CA ILE A 249 3.69 9.35 15.86
C ILE A 249 3.17 10.38 16.87
N GLN A 250 2.25 11.26 16.44
CA GLN A 250 1.73 12.36 17.24
C GLN A 250 0.74 11.90 18.32
N THR A 251 -0.12 10.95 17.98
CA THR A 251 -1.27 10.56 18.80
C THR A 251 -1.09 9.23 19.53
N GLY A 252 -0.12 8.42 19.12
CA GLY A 252 0.03 7.03 19.54
C GLY A 252 -1.01 6.08 18.92
N LYS A 253 -1.89 6.58 18.03
CA LYS A 253 -2.98 5.80 17.44
C LYS A 253 -2.95 5.80 15.91
N GLY A 254 -3.04 4.63 15.30
CA GLY A 254 -2.86 4.45 13.86
C GLY A 254 -3.79 3.41 13.25
N GLN A 255 -3.49 3.05 12.00
CA GLN A 255 -4.29 2.12 11.20
C GLN A 255 -3.43 0.96 10.71
N CYS A 256 -4.08 -0.02 10.08
CA CYS A 256 -3.42 -1.18 9.46
C CYS A 256 -2.42 -0.77 8.37
N HIS A 257 -2.51 0.47 7.86
CA HIS A 257 -1.53 1.06 6.93
C HIS A 257 -0.35 1.71 7.66
N SER A 258 -0.60 2.66 8.58
CA SER A 258 0.47 3.41 9.24
C SER A 258 1.27 2.59 10.25
N MET A 259 0.65 1.62 10.92
CA MET A 259 1.31 0.88 12.00
C MET A 259 2.46 -0.01 11.48
N PRO A 260 2.29 -0.80 10.40
CA PRO A 260 3.40 -1.50 9.75
C PRO A 260 4.44 -0.55 9.14
N LEU A 261 4.05 0.58 8.56
CA LEU A 261 5.01 1.54 8.00
C LEU A 261 5.91 2.16 9.09
N LEU A 262 5.35 2.51 10.26
CA LEU A 262 6.15 2.95 11.40
C LEU A 262 7.08 1.83 11.89
N TYR A 263 6.60 0.59 11.92
CA TYR A 263 7.43 -0.57 12.26
C TYR A 263 8.66 -0.65 11.35
N LEU A 264 8.45 -0.58 10.02
CA LEU A 264 9.53 -0.65 9.03
C LEU A 264 10.49 0.54 9.14
N ALA A 265 9.99 1.73 9.40
CA ALA A 265 10.84 2.90 9.64
C ALA A 265 11.75 2.74 10.87
N ILE A 266 11.25 2.11 11.94
CA ILE A 266 12.07 1.78 13.11
C ILE A 266 13.05 0.64 12.79
N ALA A 267 12.60 -0.39 12.06
CA ALA A 267 13.44 -1.51 11.64
C ALA A 267 14.62 -1.04 10.76
N GLU A 268 14.40 -0.08 9.87
CA GLU A 268 15.43 0.59 9.07
C GLU A 268 16.53 1.20 9.97
N GLN A 269 16.16 1.93 11.02
CA GLN A 269 17.12 2.53 11.96
C GLN A 269 17.92 1.47 12.73
N LEU A 270 17.28 0.35 13.08
CA LEU A 270 17.93 -0.77 13.79
C LEU A 270 18.71 -1.71 12.87
N LYS A 271 18.66 -1.51 11.56
CA LYS A 271 19.15 -2.46 10.55
C LYS A 271 18.59 -3.87 10.83
N ALA A 272 17.28 -3.93 11.03
CA ALA A 272 16.53 -5.16 11.20
C ALA A 272 15.86 -5.53 9.87
N SER A 273 15.92 -6.81 9.52
CA SER A 273 15.22 -7.36 8.36
C SER A 273 13.76 -7.62 8.72
N ALA A 274 12.89 -6.80 8.14
CA ALA A 274 11.44 -6.90 8.22
C ALA A 274 10.83 -6.46 6.89
N TYR A 275 9.69 -7.03 6.54
CA TYR A 275 9.03 -6.84 5.26
C TYR A 275 7.57 -6.46 5.48
N LEU A 276 7.06 -5.59 4.60
CA LEU A 276 5.62 -5.38 4.51
C LEU A 276 5.00 -6.58 3.79
N SER A 277 3.86 -7.04 4.28
CA SER A 277 3.04 -8.05 3.63
C SER A 277 1.58 -7.63 3.62
N LEU A 278 0.85 -8.12 2.63
CA LEU A 278 -0.54 -7.71 2.37
C LEU A 278 -1.53 -8.85 2.59
N ALA A 279 -2.71 -8.47 3.05
CA ALA A 279 -3.95 -9.23 2.99
C ALA A 279 -5.05 -8.29 2.44
N PRO A 280 -6.25 -8.80 2.10
CA PRO A 280 -7.33 -7.95 1.60
C PRO A 280 -7.61 -6.78 2.56
N GLU A 281 -7.51 -5.55 2.05
CA GLU A 281 -7.70 -4.30 2.81
C GLU A 281 -6.79 -4.16 4.06
N HIS A 282 -5.65 -4.86 4.10
CA HIS A 282 -4.83 -4.93 5.31
C HIS A 282 -3.33 -5.11 5.02
N SER A 283 -2.48 -4.55 5.88
CA SER A 283 -1.04 -4.78 5.83
C SER A 283 -0.49 -5.18 7.20
N PHE A 284 0.57 -6.00 7.19
CA PHE A 284 1.19 -6.55 8.38
C PHE A 284 2.69 -6.74 8.15
N ILE A 285 3.43 -7.10 9.20
CA ILE A 285 4.88 -7.28 9.12
C ILE A 285 5.22 -8.76 9.02
N ARG A 286 6.18 -9.10 8.17
CA ARG A 286 6.87 -10.41 8.20
C ARG A 286 8.35 -10.21 8.47
N PHE A 287 8.94 -11.05 9.31
CA PHE A 287 10.38 -11.04 9.56
C PHE A 287 10.90 -12.47 9.72
N SER A 288 12.14 -12.70 9.27
CA SER A 288 12.75 -14.02 9.35
C SER A 288 13.44 -14.25 10.68
N ASP A 289 13.45 -15.50 11.12
CA ASP A 289 14.22 -15.96 12.28
C ASP A 289 15.70 -16.25 11.98
N GLY A 290 16.12 -16.11 10.72
CA GLY A 290 17.49 -16.39 10.27
C GLY A 290 17.73 -17.85 9.86
N ASP A 291 16.82 -18.77 10.20
CA ASP A 291 16.88 -20.19 9.85
C ASP A 291 15.88 -20.55 8.72
N GLY A 292 15.40 -19.54 7.99
CA GLY A 292 14.49 -19.68 6.85
C GLY A 292 13.00 -19.70 7.21
N SER A 293 12.64 -19.59 8.50
CA SER A 293 11.23 -19.42 8.91
C SER A 293 10.87 -17.95 9.00
N PHE A 294 9.57 -17.67 8.85
CA PHE A 294 9.00 -16.33 8.98
C PHE A 294 7.96 -16.27 10.09
N PHE A 295 7.96 -15.16 10.81
CA PHE A 295 6.89 -14.76 11.71
C PHE A 295 6.06 -13.64 11.09
N ASN A 296 4.75 -13.70 11.27
CA ASN A 296 3.85 -12.59 10.95
C ASN A 296 3.59 -11.79 12.22
N PHE A 297 3.79 -10.49 12.20
CA PHE A 297 3.42 -9.60 13.29
C PHE A 297 2.26 -8.71 12.87
N GLU A 298 1.13 -8.88 13.54
CA GLU A 298 -0.07 -8.10 13.35
C GLU A 298 -0.02 -6.84 14.22
N THR A 299 0.38 -5.73 13.60
CA THR A 299 0.61 -4.47 14.34
C THR A 299 -0.66 -3.90 14.96
N THR A 300 -1.85 -4.20 14.41
CA THR A 300 -3.13 -3.65 14.89
C THR A 300 -3.60 -4.26 16.20
N ASN A 301 -3.17 -5.49 16.52
CA ASN A 301 -3.48 -6.17 17.78
C ASN A 301 -2.23 -6.43 18.64
N GLY A 302 -1.02 -6.27 18.08
CA GLY A 302 0.24 -6.42 18.78
C GLY A 302 0.71 -7.86 18.96
N TYR A 303 0.19 -8.82 18.20
CA TYR A 303 0.52 -10.25 18.34
C TYR A 303 1.23 -10.82 17.11
N VAL A 304 2.03 -11.87 17.36
CA VAL A 304 2.49 -12.75 16.28
C VAL A 304 1.33 -13.66 15.88
N VAL A 305 1.00 -13.68 14.59
CA VAL A 305 -0.16 -14.41 14.03
C VAL A 305 0.29 -15.49 13.04
N SER A 306 -0.56 -16.48 12.78
CA SER A 306 -0.31 -17.50 11.77
C SER A 306 -0.82 -17.05 10.39
N ASP A 307 -0.30 -17.65 9.32
CA ASP A 307 -0.88 -17.49 7.97
C ASP A 307 -2.36 -17.94 7.95
N GLN A 308 -2.70 -18.95 8.76
CA GLN A 308 -4.07 -19.44 8.91
C GLN A 308 -5.01 -18.36 9.43
N TRP A 309 -4.59 -17.57 10.43
CA TRP A 309 -5.42 -16.48 10.95
C TRP A 309 -5.67 -15.38 9.90
N LEU A 310 -4.68 -15.09 9.06
CA LEU A 310 -4.84 -14.14 7.94
C LEU A 310 -5.77 -14.70 6.84
N LEU A 311 -5.71 -16.02 6.58
CA LEU A 311 -6.62 -16.70 5.64
C LEU A 311 -8.07 -16.70 6.10
N GLN A 312 -8.32 -16.62 7.42
CA GLN A 312 -9.69 -16.56 7.97
C GLN A 312 -10.46 -15.29 7.57
N THR A 313 -9.82 -14.29 6.95
CA THR A 313 -10.54 -13.19 6.27
C THR A 313 -11.62 -13.74 5.33
N GLY A 314 -11.33 -14.83 4.62
CA GLY A 314 -12.22 -15.43 3.62
C GLY A 314 -12.22 -14.73 2.26
N TYR A 315 -11.33 -13.75 2.05
CA TYR A 315 -11.21 -12.97 0.80
C TYR A 315 -9.85 -13.16 0.09
N ILE A 316 -9.09 -14.18 0.49
CA ILE A 316 -7.82 -14.56 -0.13
C ILE A 316 -8.07 -15.76 -1.05
N THR A 317 -8.07 -15.52 -2.36
CA THR A 317 -8.26 -16.59 -3.35
C THR A 317 -6.96 -17.36 -3.61
N THR A 318 -7.05 -18.58 -4.13
CA THR A 318 -5.89 -19.35 -4.60
C THR A 318 -5.12 -18.59 -5.69
N ALA A 319 -5.82 -17.85 -6.55
CA ALA A 319 -5.19 -17.01 -7.57
C ALA A 319 -4.39 -15.86 -6.93
N ALA A 320 -4.89 -15.24 -5.86
CA ALA A 320 -4.18 -14.19 -5.14
C ALA A 320 -2.87 -14.69 -4.52
N ILE A 321 -2.91 -15.87 -3.90
CA ILE A 321 -1.71 -16.54 -3.34
C ILE A 321 -0.73 -16.88 -4.47
N LYS A 322 -1.20 -17.52 -5.55
CA LYS A 322 -0.36 -17.91 -6.68
C LYS A 322 0.29 -16.70 -7.36
N ASN A 323 -0.43 -15.59 -7.44
CA ASN A 323 0.07 -14.33 -8.02
C ASN A 323 0.89 -13.51 -7.03
N LYS A 324 1.03 -13.95 -5.77
CA LYS A 324 1.81 -13.29 -4.72
C LYS A 324 1.34 -11.86 -4.41
N ILE A 325 0.04 -11.60 -4.56
CA ILE A 325 -0.53 -10.29 -4.19
C ILE A 325 -0.86 -10.22 -2.69
N TYR A 326 -1.00 -11.38 -2.02
CA TYR A 326 -1.24 -11.50 -0.58
C TYR A 326 -0.37 -12.61 0.04
N LEU A 327 -0.11 -12.48 1.35
CA LEU A 327 0.67 -13.43 2.15
C LEU A 327 2.07 -13.72 1.60
N ASP A 328 2.67 -12.73 0.94
CA ASP A 328 4.06 -12.72 0.49
C ASP A 328 4.73 -11.41 0.95
N THR A 329 6.06 -11.35 0.93
CA THR A 329 6.84 -10.17 1.31
C THR A 329 7.00 -9.21 0.14
N LEU A 330 6.82 -7.92 0.38
CA LEU A 330 7.17 -6.90 -0.61
C LEU A 330 8.68 -6.68 -0.63
N SER A 331 9.25 -6.70 -1.83
CA SER A 331 10.60 -6.18 -2.08
C SER A 331 10.66 -4.66 -1.87
N GLN A 332 11.87 -4.10 -1.77
CA GLN A 332 12.04 -2.64 -1.66
C GLN A 332 11.42 -1.89 -2.85
N SER A 333 11.52 -2.41 -4.07
CA SER A 333 10.90 -1.78 -5.24
C SER A 333 9.37 -1.83 -5.19
N GLN A 334 8.78 -2.91 -4.69
CA GLN A 334 7.34 -3.01 -4.50
C GLN A 334 6.85 -2.09 -3.36
N LEU A 335 7.63 -1.96 -2.29
CA LEU A 335 7.34 -1.03 -1.20
C LEU A 335 7.42 0.44 -1.67
N LEU A 336 8.40 0.78 -2.52
CA LEU A 336 8.46 2.08 -3.17
C LEU A 336 7.25 2.31 -4.10
N ALA A 337 6.84 1.30 -4.86
CA ALA A 337 5.63 1.37 -5.68
C ALA A 337 4.38 1.65 -4.82
N MET A 338 4.29 1.01 -3.65
CA MET A 338 3.23 1.29 -2.69
C MET A 338 3.22 2.75 -2.22
N CYS A 339 4.38 3.33 -1.91
CA CYS A 339 4.45 4.76 -1.58
C CYS A 339 3.98 5.66 -2.74
N MET A 340 4.24 5.27 -4.00
CA MET A 340 3.70 5.98 -5.17
C MET A 340 2.18 5.79 -5.31
N TYR A 341 1.64 4.62 -4.97
CA TYR A 341 0.20 4.38 -4.90
C TYR A 341 -0.46 5.24 -3.82
N ASP A 342 0.16 5.35 -2.65
CA ASP A 342 -0.31 6.20 -1.56
C ASP A 342 -0.30 7.68 -1.95
N LEU A 343 0.76 8.14 -2.63
CA LEU A 343 0.82 9.49 -3.17
C LEU A 343 -0.33 9.77 -4.15
N ALA A 344 -0.62 8.81 -5.06
CA ALA A 344 -1.74 8.92 -5.98
C ALA A 344 -3.08 8.92 -5.24
N MET A 345 -3.25 8.07 -4.22
CA MET A 345 -4.48 7.99 -3.42
C MET A 345 -4.74 9.27 -2.63
N GLY A 346 -3.72 9.84 -1.99
CA GLY A 346 -3.82 11.12 -1.31
C GLY A 346 -4.21 12.25 -2.27
N TYR A 347 -3.59 12.29 -3.45
CA TYR A 347 -3.97 13.24 -4.50
C TYR A 347 -5.43 13.06 -4.94
N ILE A 348 -5.84 11.82 -5.26
CA ILE A 348 -7.20 11.50 -5.72
C ILE A 348 -8.25 11.86 -4.66
N TYR A 349 -7.91 11.76 -3.38
CA TYR A 349 -8.81 12.12 -2.29
C TYR A 349 -9.20 13.60 -2.35
N ASP A 350 -8.22 14.50 -2.51
CA ASP A 350 -8.43 15.96 -2.52
C ASP A 350 -8.80 16.53 -3.90
N TYR A 351 -8.21 15.98 -4.97
CA TYR A 351 -8.26 16.54 -6.33
C TYR A 351 -8.88 15.60 -7.37
N GLY A 352 -9.36 14.42 -6.99
CA GLY A 352 -10.01 13.49 -7.91
C GLY A 352 -9.08 12.90 -9.00
N TYR A 353 -9.68 12.39 -10.07
CA TYR A 353 -8.98 11.65 -11.13
C TYR A 353 -8.58 12.56 -12.29
N ASP A 354 -7.39 13.15 -12.24
CA ASP A 354 -6.77 13.87 -13.35
C ASP A 354 -5.47 13.21 -13.85
N CYS A 355 -4.67 13.95 -14.63
CA CYS A 355 -3.42 13.46 -15.20
C CYS A 355 -2.36 13.03 -14.18
N PHE A 356 -2.31 13.63 -12.98
CA PHE A 356 -1.28 13.32 -11.98
C PHE A 356 -1.39 11.85 -11.56
N ALA A 357 -2.60 11.39 -11.24
CA ALA A 357 -2.84 10.02 -10.80
C ALA A 357 -2.37 8.99 -11.84
N GLU A 358 -2.62 9.24 -13.13
CA GLU A 358 -2.12 8.37 -14.20
C GLU A 358 -0.59 8.40 -14.30
N ILE A 359 0.02 9.58 -14.16
CA ILE A 359 1.47 9.74 -14.23
C ILE A 359 2.17 9.05 -13.06
N ALA A 360 1.63 9.15 -11.85
CA ALA A 360 2.13 8.43 -10.68
C ALA A 360 2.09 6.90 -10.91
N LEU A 361 0.99 6.37 -11.44
CA LEU A 361 0.90 4.94 -11.77
C LEU A 361 1.82 4.51 -12.91
N LYS A 362 2.08 5.38 -13.90
CA LYS A 362 3.10 5.12 -14.94
C LYS A 362 4.49 4.97 -14.36
N GLN A 363 4.78 5.58 -13.20
CA GLN A 363 6.04 5.38 -12.51
C GLN A 363 6.06 4.08 -11.68
N ALA A 364 4.95 3.76 -11.02
CA ALA A 364 4.87 2.65 -10.07
C ALA A 364 4.64 1.26 -10.72
N LEU A 365 3.74 1.14 -11.69
CA LEU A 365 3.39 -0.16 -12.27
C LEU A 365 4.50 -0.87 -13.06
N PRO A 366 5.49 -0.17 -13.67
CA PRO A 366 6.65 -0.86 -14.26
C PRO A 366 7.50 -1.64 -13.25
N ILE A 367 7.55 -1.20 -11.98
CA ILE A 367 8.32 -1.87 -10.92
C ILE A 367 7.47 -2.84 -10.08
N ASP A 368 6.14 -2.67 -10.07
CA ASP A 368 5.19 -3.59 -9.42
C ASP A 368 3.95 -3.83 -10.30
N PRO A 369 4.08 -4.58 -11.40
CA PRO A 369 2.99 -4.77 -12.37
C PRO A 369 1.81 -5.57 -11.82
N LYS A 370 2.01 -6.31 -10.72
CA LYS A 370 0.95 -7.07 -10.04
C LYS A 370 0.42 -6.35 -8.79
N GLY A 371 0.92 -5.15 -8.50
CA GLY A 371 0.51 -4.33 -7.37
C GLY A 371 -0.98 -4.08 -7.38
N ILE A 372 -1.71 -4.78 -6.52
CA ILE A 372 -3.17 -4.82 -6.63
C ILE A 372 -3.81 -3.45 -6.40
N GLN A 373 -3.28 -2.66 -5.45
CA GLN A 373 -3.70 -1.28 -5.21
C GLN A 373 -3.50 -0.41 -6.47
N GLY A 374 -2.31 -0.49 -7.10
CA GLY A 374 -2.02 0.23 -8.35
C GLY A 374 -2.96 -0.16 -9.50
N GLN A 375 -3.25 -1.46 -9.64
CA GLN A 375 -4.18 -1.95 -10.68
C GLN A 375 -5.62 -1.48 -10.43
N ILE A 376 -6.08 -1.47 -9.17
CA ILE A 376 -7.40 -0.92 -8.80
C ILE A 376 -7.47 0.57 -9.12
N ILE A 377 -6.47 1.37 -8.72
CA ILE A 377 -6.41 2.80 -9.03
C ILE A 377 -6.42 3.02 -10.55
N LEU A 378 -5.68 2.21 -11.32
CA LEU A 378 -5.66 2.30 -12.79
C LEU A 378 -7.04 2.03 -13.40
N GLY A 379 -7.74 0.99 -12.92
CA GLY A 379 -9.11 0.68 -13.32
C GLY A 379 -10.05 1.85 -13.04
N ASN A 380 -9.95 2.45 -11.85
CA ASN A 380 -10.74 3.62 -11.46
C ASN A 380 -10.45 4.86 -12.31
N ILE A 381 -9.19 5.09 -12.68
CA ILE A 381 -8.81 6.17 -13.62
C ILE A 381 -9.48 5.96 -14.97
N TRP A 382 -9.44 4.74 -15.53
CA TRP A 382 -10.09 4.47 -16.82
C TRP A 382 -11.61 4.55 -16.73
N ALA A 383 -12.20 4.13 -15.61
CA ALA A 383 -13.62 4.31 -15.35
C ALA A 383 -14.00 5.79 -15.30
N ALA A 384 -13.22 6.60 -14.58
CA ALA A 384 -13.43 8.04 -14.49
C ALA A 384 -13.29 8.72 -15.86
N LYS A 385 -12.26 8.37 -16.64
CA LYS A 385 -12.07 8.88 -18.01
C LYS A 385 -13.21 8.46 -18.94
N THR A 386 -13.66 7.21 -18.86
CA THR A 386 -14.82 6.72 -19.64
C THR A 386 -16.06 7.53 -19.30
N GLY A 387 -16.34 7.75 -18.01
CA GLY A 387 -17.42 8.61 -17.55
C GLY A 387 -17.32 10.03 -18.10
N LYS A 388 -16.15 10.66 -17.98
CA LYS A 388 -15.86 12.00 -18.55
C LYS A 388 -16.15 12.06 -20.05
N ALA A 389 -15.73 11.05 -20.84
CA ALA A 389 -16.00 10.99 -22.27
C ALA A 389 -17.51 10.88 -22.57
N VAL A 390 -18.24 10.06 -21.82
CA VAL A 390 -19.71 9.94 -21.96
C VAL A 390 -20.39 11.28 -21.71
N ARG A 391 -19.97 12.02 -20.66
CA ARG A 391 -20.48 13.37 -20.37
C ARG A 391 -20.12 14.34 -21.50
N TYR A 392 -18.84 14.36 -21.88
CA TYR A 392 -18.27 15.32 -22.81
C TYR A 392 -18.90 15.25 -24.19
N TYR A 393 -19.01 14.04 -24.74
CA TYR A 393 -19.60 13.81 -26.06
C TYR A 393 -21.13 13.65 -26.01
N ASN A 394 -21.76 13.90 -24.85
CA ASN A 394 -23.20 13.80 -24.66
C ASN A 394 -23.78 12.46 -25.16
N ILE A 395 -23.11 11.36 -24.80
CA ILE A 395 -23.44 10.02 -25.27
C ILE A 395 -24.67 9.52 -24.51
N LYS A 396 -25.80 9.33 -25.20
CA LYS A 396 -27.09 8.97 -24.59
C LYS A 396 -27.54 7.55 -24.89
N THR A 397 -27.05 6.98 -25.99
CA THR A 397 -27.41 5.62 -26.42
C THR A 397 -26.18 4.76 -26.61
N LYS A 398 -26.39 3.44 -26.64
CA LYS A 398 -25.34 2.49 -27.01
C LYS A 398 -24.78 2.79 -28.42
N ASN A 399 -25.64 3.16 -29.36
CA ASN A 399 -25.22 3.48 -30.74
C ASN A 399 -24.32 4.73 -30.79
N ASP A 400 -24.61 5.75 -29.98
CA ASP A 400 -23.74 6.93 -29.85
C ASP A 400 -22.38 6.53 -29.27
N PHE A 401 -22.39 5.62 -28.29
CA PHE A 401 -21.18 5.11 -27.65
C PHE A 401 -20.30 4.34 -28.64
N ASP A 402 -20.90 3.41 -29.38
CA ASP A 402 -20.21 2.55 -30.34
C ASP A 402 -19.60 3.36 -31.52
N LYS A 403 -20.22 4.48 -31.88
CA LYS A 403 -19.70 5.42 -32.90
C LYS A 403 -18.58 6.33 -32.35
N ASN A 404 -18.50 6.54 -31.05
CA ASN A 404 -17.47 7.36 -30.42
C ASN A 404 -16.21 6.53 -30.16
N THR A 405 -15.19 6.72 -31.00
CA THR A 405 -13.94 5.95 -30.94
C THR A 405 -13.16 6.15 -29.64
N ILE A 406 -13.18 7.37 -29.07
CA ILE A 406 -12.50 7.73 -27.82
C ILE A 406 -13.17 7.06 -26.62
N ALA A 407 -14.49 7.19 -26.48
CA ALA A 407 -15.25 6.56 -25.40
C ALA A 407 -15.13 5.03 -25.45
N THR A 408 -15.18 4.45 -26.65
CA THR A 408 -14.98 3.01 -26.87
C THR A 408 -13.56 2.56 -26.49
N ALA A 409 -12.53 3.32 -26.86
CA ALA A 409 -11.14 3.00 -26.47
C ALA A 409 -10.93 3.07 -24.95
N LEU A 410 -11.53 4.05 -24.28
CA LEU A 410 -11.49 4.19 -22.82
C LEU A 410 -12.15 3.02 -22.10
N GLN A 411 -13.34 2.63 -22.55
CA GLN A 411 -14.04 1.48 -21.98
C GLN A 411 -13.26 0.18 -22.17
N LYS A 412 -12.60 0.00 -23.33
CA LYS A 412 -11.70 -1.15 -23.54
C LYS A 412 -10.55 -1.16 -22.55
N ARG A 413 -9.92 -0.01 -22.27
CA ARG A 413 -8.87 0.11 -21.24
C ARG A 413 -9.39 -0.20 -19.85
N MET A 414 -10.57 0.32 -19.50
CA MET A 414 -11.25 0.04 -18.23
C MET A 414 -11.50 -1.46 -18.05
N PHE A 415 -12.10 -2.13 -19.03
CA PHE A 415 -12.34 -3.57 -18.95
C PHE A 415 -11.05 -4.40 -18.95
N ASN A 416 -10.00 -3.94 -19.64
CA ASN A 416 -8.70 -4.60 -19.56
C ASN A 416 -8.11 -4.54 -18.14
N SER A 417 -8.19 -3.39 -17.46
CA SER A 417 -7.79 -3.28 -16.06
C SER A 417 -8.61 -4.18 -15.14
N TYR A 418 -9.93 -4.25 -15.34
CA TYR A 418 -10.80 -5.16 -14.58
C TYR A 418 -10.41 -6.64 -14.78
N ASN A 419 -10.12 -7.05 -16.02
CA ASN A 419 -9.65 -8.40 -16.30
C ASN A 419 -8.30 -8.72 -15.62
N ILE A 420 -7.40 -7.73 -15.54
CA ILE A 420 -6.13 -7.89 -14.81
C ILE A 420 -6.39 -8.09 -13.31
N ILE A 421 -7.23 -7.24 -12.70
CA ILE A 421 -7.61 -7.33 -11.29
C ILE A 421 -8.23 -8.70 -10.97
N ASP A 422 -9.18 -9.14 -11.79
CA ASP A 422 -9.85 -10.45 -11.64
C ASP A 422 -8.84 -11.60 -11.82
N GLY A 423 -7.95 -11.49 -12.80
CA GLY A 423 -6.91 -12.49 -13.07
C GLY A 423 -5.83 -12.58 -11.98
N LEU A 424 -5.59 -11.49 -11.25
CA LEU A 424 -4.75 -11.49 -10.06
C LEU A 424 -5.40 -12.20 -8.88
N GLY A 425 -6.73 -12.38 -8.90
CA GLY A 425 -7.50 -13.06 -7.86
C GLY A 425 -7.97 -12.15 -6.74
N TYR A 426 -8.01 -10.83 -6.98
CA TYR A 426 -8.55 -9.87 -6.02
C TYR A 426 -10.03 -10.12 -5.78
N GLN A 427 -10.44 -9.97 -4.52
CA GLN A 427 -11.83 -9.88 -4.13
C GLN A 427 -11.96 -8.72 -3.15
N LYS A 428 -12.96 -7.86 -3.38
CA LYS A 428 -13.24 -6.79 -2.43
C LYS A 428 -13.74 -7.37 -1.11
N MET A 429 -13.13 -6.95 -0.01
CA MET A 429 -13.58 -7.28 1.33
C MET A 429 -14.58 -6.20 1.80
N PRO A 430 -15.84 -6.55 2.13
CA PRO A 430 -16.78 -5.63 2.73
C PRO A 430 -16.27 -5.07 4.06
N LYS A 431 -16.59 -3.81 4.36
CA LYS A 431 -16.18 -3.14 5.60
C LYS A 431 -16.61 -3.92 6.85
N GLU A 432 -17.79 -4.51 6.83
CA GLU A 432 -18.32 -5.32 7.94
C GLU A 432 -17.58 -6.64 8.11
N ALA A 433 -17.15 -7.24 7.00
CA ALA A 433 -16.33 -8.45 7.04
C ALA A 433 -14.95 -8.14 7.64
N TYR A 434 -14.33 -7.03 7.22
CA TYR A 434 -13.06 -6.56 7.76
C TYR A 434 -13.17 -6.30 9.27
N ALA A 435 -14.17 -5.54 9.71
CA ALA A 435 -14.39 -5.25 11.12
C ALA A 435 -14.63 -6.51 11.96
N LYS A 436 -15.34 -7.51 11.43
CA LYS A 436 -15.54 -8.80 12.11
C LYS A 436 -14.24 -9.59 12.23
N TRP A 437 -13.46 -9.66 11.15
CA TRP A 437 -12.17 -10.35 11.14
C TRP A 437 -11.18 -9.71 12.11
N LEU A 438 -11.07 -8.38 12.12
CA LEU A 438 -10.20 -7.64 13.04
C LEU A 438 -10.53 -7.94 14.52
N ASN A 439 -11.83 -8.07 14.84
CA ASN A 439 -12.29 -8.41 16.18
C ASN A 439 -12.14 -9.91 16.54
N SER A 440 -11.88 -10.78 15.57
CA SER A 440 -11.82 -12.25 15.77
C SER A 440 -10.65 -12.69 16.65
N VAL A 441 -9.60 -11.87 16.79
CA VAL A 441 -8.46 -12.14 17.68
C VAL A 441 -8.88 -12.34 19.14
N ASN A 442 -10.07 -11.86 19.52
CA ASN A 442 -10.59 -12.03 20.87
C ASN A 442 -11.17 -13.42 21.16
N ASN A 443 -11.22 -14.31 20.17
CA ASN A 443 -11.67 -15.68 20.33
C ASN A 443 -10.64 -16.52 21.11
N GLU A 444 -11.08 -17.32 22.09
CA GLU A 444 -10.16 -18.06 22.99
C GLU A 444 -9.22 -19.02 22.27
N LYS A 445 -9.68 -19.68 21.20
CA LYS A 445 -8.83 -20.53 20.37
C LYS A 445 -7.70 -19.73 19.73
N GLU A 446 -8.02 -18.57 19.15
CA GLU A 446 -7.02 -17.70 18.54
C GLU A 446 -6.05 -17.19 19.60
N LYS A 447 -6.54 -16.72 20.76
CA LYS A 447 -5.65 -16.34 21.88
C LYS A 447 -4.68 -17.44 22.28
N GLN A 448 -5.11 -18.70 22.26
CA GLN A 448 -4.22 -19.83 22.55
C GLN A 448 -3.13 -19.98 21.49
N ASP A 449 -3.49 -19.96 20.20
CA ASP A 449 -2.54 -20.06 19.09
C ASP A 449 -1.54 -18.90 19.09
N LEU A 450 -1.99 -17.67 19.35
CA LEU A 450 -1.14 -16.49 19.51
C LEU A 450 -0.16 -16.63 20.67
N ARG A 451 -0.60 -17.19 21.81
CA ARG A 451 0.28 -17.43 22.97
C ARG A 451 1.37 -18.45 22.65
N GLU A 452 1.06 -19.50 21.91
CA GLU A 452 2.05 -20.51 21.53
C GLU A 452 3.08 -19.96 20.55
N LEU A 453 2.66 -19.21 19.52
CA LEU A 453 3.57 -18.50 18.61
C LEU A 453 4.49 -17.53 19.36
N GLN A 454 3.93 -16.77 20.30
CA GLN A 454 4.69 -15.84 21.13
C GLN A 454 5.72 -16.56 22.01
N LYS A 455 5.37 -17.73 22.58
CA LYS A 455 6.29 -18.57 23.36
C LYS A 455 7.41 -19.13 22.49
N GLN A 456 7.10 -19.58 21.28
CA GLN A 456 8.11 -20.08 20.32
C GLN A 456 9.13 -18.99 19.99
N MET A 457 8.67 -17.79 19.66
CA MET A 457 9.58 -16.67 19.40
C MET A 457 10.43 -16.32 20.64
N GLN A 458 9.82 -16.29 21.84
CA GLN A 458 10.57 -16.06 23.09
C GLN A 458 11.61 -17.15 23.37
N TYR A 459 11.33 -18.40 23.01
CA TYR A 459 12.28 -19.50 23.11
C TYR A 459 13.48 -19.30 22.19
N ILE A 460 13.26 -18.90 20.93
CA ILE A 460 14.33 -18.55 19.97
C ILE A 460 15.22 -17.43 20.53
N ILE A 461 14.61 -16.35 21.04
CA ILE A 461 15.33 -15.21 21.64
C ILE A 461 16.16 -15.64 22.86
N LYS A 462 15.63 -16.53 23.70
CA LYS A 462 16.38 -17.03 24.87
C LYS A 462 17.54 -17.94 24.48
N ASN A 463 17.42 -18.72 23.41
CA ASN A 463 18.49 -19.61 22.97
C ASN A 463 19.56 -18.92 22.14
N SER A 464 19.24 -17.81 21.47
CA SER A 464 20.27 -16.94 20.85
C SER A 464 21.22 -16.36 21.91
N LYS A 465 20.76 -16.21 23.17
CA LYS A 465 21.59 -15.85 24.33
C LYS A 465 22.61 -16.94 24.72
N VAL A 466 22.30 -18.22 24.50
CA VAL A 466 23.16 -19.36 24.87
C VAL A 466 24.29 -19.57 23.86
N LYS A 467 24.03 -19.35 22.56
CA LYS A 467 25.07 -19.40 21.51
C LYS A 467 26.21 -18.39 21.74
N LEU A 468 25.93 -17.23 22.34
CA LEU A 468 26.94 -16.22 22.70
C LEU A 468 27.77 -16.57 23.96
N LEU A 469 27.28 -17.47 24.81
CA LEU A 469 27.94 -17.89 26.05
C LEU A 469 28.72 -19.20 25.88
N SER A 470 28.73 -19.78 24.68
CA SER A 470 29.57 -20.92 24.34
C SER A 470 30.92 -20.34 23.90
N PRO A 471 32.01 -20.46 24.70
CA PRO A 471 33.32 -20.11 24.21
C PRO A 471 33.64 -21.05 23.05
N ASP A 472 34.28 -20.53 21.99
CA ASP A 472 34.96 -21.34 21.00
C ASP A 472 35.71 -22.46 21.73
N LYS A 473 35.25 -23.70 21.54
CA LYS A 473 36.09 -24.85 21.78
C LYS A 473 37.21 -24.74 20.75
N LYS A 474 38.32 -24.16 21.18
CA LYS A 474 39.62 -24.42 20.60
C LYS A 474 39.84 -25.93 20.70
N ASP A 475 39.79 -26.59 19.56
CA ASP A 475 40.57 -27.80 19.32
C ASP A 475 41.63 -27.46 18.26
#